data_AF-A0AAN0YQF7-F1
#
_entry.id   AF-A0AAN0YQF7-F1
#
_cell.length_a   1.000
_cell.length_b   1.000
_cell.length_c   1.000
_cell.angle_alpha   90.00
_cell.angle_beta   90.00
_cell.angle_gamma   90.00
#
_symmetry.space_group_name_H-M   'P 1'
#
loop_
_entity.id
_entity.type
_entity.pdbx_description
1 polymer ?
#
loop_
_entity_poly.entity_id
_entity_poly.type
_entity_poly.pdbx_seq_one_letter_code
_entity_poly.pdbx_strand_id
1 'polypeptide(L)' 'MLAAVMKQYRDGITAEEVGKPIGASRTTSRRYLEYLVSISQVTADILYGSVGRPERMYKLKR' A
#
# COMPACT_ATOMS: atom_id res chain seq x y z
N MET A 1 -10.81 -7.95 1.24
CA MET A 1 -10.23 -7.82 -0.11
C MET A 1 -8.84 -7.19 -0.08
N LEU A 2 -8.68 -5.95 0.41
CA LEU A 2 -7.38 -5.25 0.44
C LEU A 2 -6.29 -6.00 1.21
N ALA A 3 -6.55 -6.42 2.45
CA ALA A 3 -5.60 -7.22 3.24
C ALA A 3 -5.26 -8.58 2.59
N ALA A 4 -6.19 -9.16 1.82
CA ALA A 4 -5.94 -10.42 1.11
C ALA A 4 -4.97 -10.23 -0.07
N VAL A 5 -5.11 -9.11 -0.80
CA VAL A 5 -4.14 -8.70 -1.83
C VAL A 5 -2.77 -8.46 -1.19
N MET A 6 -2.71 -7.68 -0.12
CA MET A 6 -1.43 -7.38 0.56
C MET A 6 -0.69 -8.61 1.10
N LYS A 7 -1.40 -9.69 1.46
CA LYS A 7 -0.77 -10.96 1.88
C LYS A 7 0.06 -11.62 0.77
N GLN A 8 -0.22 -11.32 -0.50
CA GLN A 8 0.54 -11.83 -1.64
C GLN A 8 1.87 -11.06 -1.83
N TYR A 9 1.98 -9.85 -1.28
CA TYR A 9 3.12 -8.96 -1.45
C TYR A 9 3.88 -8.81 -0.12
N ARG A 10 4.71 -9.81 0.20
CA ARG A 10 5.50 -9.84 1.45
C ARG A 10 6.49 -8.68 1.56
N ASP A 11 7.02 -8.21 0.45
CA ASP A 11 8.00 -7.12 0.40
C ASP A 11 7.36 -5.73 0.42
N GLY A 12 6.02 -5.68 0.34
CA GLY A 12 5.22 -4.46 0.30
C GLY A 12 4.59 -4.19 -1.06
N ILE A 13 3.59 -3.31 -1.06
CA ILE A 13 2.82 -2.95 -2.26
C ILE A 13 2.51 -1.46 -2.27
N THR A 14 2.53 -0.85 -3.45
CA THR A 14 2.15 0.57 -3.60
C THR A 14 0.63 0.75 -3.62
N ALA A 15 0.16 1.97 -3.37
CA ALA A 15 -1.25 2.30 -3.49
C ALA A 15 -1.80 2.13 -4.93
N GLU A 16 -0.93 2.25 -5.93
CA GLU A 16 -1.30 2.01 -7.33
C GLU A 16 -1.47 0.52 -7.61
N GLU A 17 -0.52 -0.30 -7.18
CA GLU A 17 -0.57 -1.75 -7.37
C GLU A 17 -1.71 -2.41 -6.60
N VAL A 18 -2.03 -1.95 -5.37
CA VAL A 18 -3.16 -2.51 -4.61
C VAL A 18 -4.50 -2.14 -5.24
N GLY A 19 -4.56 -1.01 -5.95
CA GLY A 19 -5.78 -0.50 -6.59
C GLY A 19 -6.22 -1.33 -7.79
N LYS A 20 -5.26 -1.86 -8.55
CA LYS A 20 -5.50 -2.70 -9.74
C LYS A 20 -6.39 -3.92 -9.44
N PRO A 21 -6.05 -4.82 -8.48
CA PRO A 21 -6.84 -6.02 -8.21
C PRO A 21 -8.17 -5.77 -7.48
N ILE A 22 -8.33 -4.62 -6.81
CA ILE A 22 -9.56 -4.28 -6.09
C ILE A 22 -10.50 -3.36 -6.88
N GLY A 23 -10.10 -2.97 -8.10
CA GLY A 23 -10.89 -2.06 -8.95
C GLY A 23 -11.01 -0.63 -8.39
N ALA A 24 -10.03 -0.17 -7.61
CA ALA A 24 -10.07 1.15 -6.98
C ALA A 24 -8.99 2.08 -7.53
N SER A 25 -9.30 3.38 -7.59
CA SER A 25 -8.30 4.39 -7.97
C SER A 25 -7.11 4.40 -7.01
N ARG A 26 -5.96 4.92 -7.45
CA ARG A 26 -4.79 5.13 -6.58
C ARG A 26 -5.15 5.96 -5.33
N THR A 27 -5.96 7.00 -5.48
CA THR A 27 -6.37 7.87 -4.36
C THR A 27 -7.26 7.14 -3.37
N THR A 28 -8.22 6.35 -3.87
CA THR A 28 -9.11 5.53 -3.04
C THR A 28 -8.31 4.47 -2.27
N SER A 29 -7.43 3.77 -2.99
CA SER A 29 -6.56 2.73 -2.44
C SER A 29 -5.63 3.29 -1.36
N ARG A 30 -5.04 4.47 -1.62
CA ARG A 30 -4.24 5.18 -0.63
C ARG A 30 -5.04 5.47 0.63
N ARG A 31 -6.26 6.00 0.53
CA ARG A 31 -7.11 6.27 1.70
C ARG A 31 -7.37 5.02 2.53
N TYR A 32 -7.65 3.89 1.89
CA TYR A 32 -7.82 2.61 2.60
C TYR A 32 -6.53 2.14 3.28
N LEU A 33 -5.39 2.28 2.62
CA LEU A 33 -4.09 1.93 3.20
C LEU A 33 -3.74 2.84 4.38
N GLU A 34 -3.97 4.15 4.29
CA GLU A 34 -3.78 5.08 5.43
C GLU A 34 -4.70 4.74 6.60
N TYR A 35 -5.95 4.31 6.33
CA TYR A 35 -6.83 3.79 7.37
C TYR A 35 -6.25 2.54 8.03
N LEU A 36 -5.72 1.59 7.26
CA LEU A 36 -5.06 0.40 7.84
C LEU A 36 -3.80 0.74 8.65
N VAL A 37 -3.08 1.79 8.25
CA VAL A 37 -1.95 2.32 9.02
C VAL A 37 -2.43 2.93 10.34
N SER A 38 -3.54 3.69 10.33
CA SER A 38 -4.07 4.32 11.55
C SER A 38 -4.54 3.29 12.59
N ILE A 39 -5.05 2.15 12.14
CA ILE A 39 -5.41 1.01 13.02
C ILE A 39 -4.26 0.02 13.23
N SER A 40 -3.03 0.38 12.87
CA SER A 40 -1.81 -0.42 13.07
C SER A 40 -1.79 -1.81 12.41
N GLN A 41 -2.58 -2.04 11.36
CA GLN A 41 -2.54 -3.29 10.58
C GLN A 41 -1.49 -3.28 9.46
N VAL A 42 -1.09 -2.08 9.02
CA VAL A 42 -0.16 -1.87 7.92
C VAL A 42 0.90 -0.85 8.34
N THR A 43 2.12 -1.00 7.86
CA THR A 43 3.17 0.01 7.95
C THR A 43 3.39 0.64 6.58
N ALA A 44 3.69 1.94 6.56
CA ALA A 44 4.01 2.68 5.35
C ALA A 44 5.46 3.14 5.40
N ASP A 45 6.23 2.75 4.39
CA ASP A 45 7.60 3.19 4.16
C ASP A 45 7.67 4.07 2.91
N ILE A 46 8.65 4.97 2.86
CA ILE A 46 8.92 5.79 1.68
C ILE A 46 10.03 5.11 0.88
N LEU A 47 9.72 4.70 -0.34
CA LEU A 47 10.70 4.29 -1.34
C LEU A 47 11.25 5.54 -2.03
N TYR A 48 12.50 5.87 -1.69
CA TYR A 48 13.29 6.85 -2.43
C TYR A 48 13.93 6.13 -3.63
N GLY A 49 13.30 6.22 -4.80
CA GLY A 49 13.88 5.76 -6.06
C GLY A 49 14.98 6.72 -6.53
N SER A 50 15.98 6.20 -7.25
CA SER A 50 17.18 6.95 -7.68
C SER A 50 16.90 8.16 -8.58
N VAL A 51 15.74 8.21 -9.27
CA VAL A 51 15.27 9.36 -10.05
C VAL A 51 13.73 9.33 -10.08
N GLY A 52 13.03 10.20 -9.33
CA GLY A 52 11.56 10.28 -9.35
C GLY A 52 10.93 10.86 -8.07
N ARG A 53 9.59 10.99 -8.06
CA ARG A 53 8.86 11.34 -6.83
C ARG A 53 8.88 10.14 -5.87
N PRO A 54 9.12 10.36 -4.57
CA PRO A 54 9.06 9.28 -3.58
C PRO A 54 7.70 8.59 -3.60
N GLU A 55 7.72 7.26 -3.59
CA GLU A 55 6.50 6.44 -3.52
C GLU A 55 6.33 5.84 -2.13
N ARG A 56 5.08 5.63 -1.71
CA ARG A 56 4.78 4.94 -0.46
C ARG A 56 4.61 3.45 -0.73
N MET A 57 5.40 2.64 -0.03
CA MET A 57 5.28 1.20 0.05
C MET A 57 4.53 0.83 1.32
N TYR A 58 3.51 0.00 1.21
CA TYR A 58 2.71 -0.46 2.34
C TYR A 58 2.96 -1.94 2.59
N LYS A 59 3.23 -2.31 3.84
CA LYS A 59 3.50 -3.69 4.27
C LYS A 59 2.53 -4.09 5.37
N LEU A 60 2.07 -5.35 5.37
CA LEU A 60 1.30 -5.87 6.49
C LEU A 60 2.19 -5.92 7.73
N LYS A 61 1.66 -5.41 8.85
CA LYS A 61 2.30 -5.56 10.15
C LYS A 61 2.13 -7.02 10.58
N ARG A 62 3.22 -7.68 10.96
CA ARG A 62 3.19 -9.05 11.48
C ARG A 62 2.58 -9.08 12.88
#